data_AF-A0A8T3NVK6-F1
#
_entry.id   AF-A0A8T3NVK6-F1
#
_cell.length_a   1.000
_cell.length_b   1.000
_cell.length_c   1.000
_cell.angle_alpha   90.00
_cell.angle_beta   90.00
_cell.angle_gamma   90.00
#
_symmetry.space_group_name_H-M   'P 1'
#
loop_
_entity.id
_entity.type
_entity.pdbx_description
1 polymer ?
#
loop_
_entity_poly.entity_id
_entity_poly.type
_entity_poly.pdbx_seq_one_letter_code
_entity_poly.pdbx_strand_id
1 'polypeptide(L)' 'MSTRPQLAAERRAVTGKKVARLRRDGQLPAVVYGHDHESQPIQLDARAFDELRRHAG' A
#
# COMPACT_ATOMS: atom_id res chain seq x y z
N MET A 1 9.45 16.31 18.49
CA MET A 1 8.90 16.50 17.11
C MET A 1 8.24 15.19 16.71
N SER A 2 6.96 15.20 16.34
CA SER A 2 6.27 13.98 15.90
C SER A 2 6.58 13.75 14.43
N THR A 3 7.47 12.80 14.12
CA THR A 3 7.79 12.45 12.73
C THR A 3 6.69 11.53 12.23
N ARG A 4 5.88 12.03 11.30
CA ARG A 4 4.85 11.22 10.64
C ARG A 4 5.52 10.36 9.57
N PRO A 5 5.42 9.02 9.62
CA PRO A 5 6.00 8.15 8.61
C PRO A 5 5.39 8.44 7.23
N GLN A 6 6.22 8.43 6.19
CA GLN A 6 5.83 8.64 4.80
C GLN A 6 6.09 7.36 3.99
N LEU A 7 5.18 7.04 3.08
CA LEU A 7 5.29 5.88 2.19
C LEU A 7 4.76 6.23 0.81
N ALA A 8 5.53 5.91 -0.24
CA ALA A 8 5.11 6.12 -1.62
C ALA A 8 3.99 5.14 -2.01
N ALA A 9 3.00 5.63 -2.74
CA ALA A 9 1.85 4.86 -3.18
C ALA A 9 1.47 5.20 -4.62
N GLU A 10 1.04 4.18 -5.37
CA GLU A 10 0.57 4.32 -6.74
C GLU A 10 -0.87 3.81 -6.87
N ARG A 11 -1.65 4.38 -7.80
CA ARG A 11 -2.98 3.85 -8.12
C ARG A 11 -2.86 2.48 -8.77
N ARG A 12 -3.63 1.51 -8.28
CA ARG A 12 -3.62 0.14 -8.79
C ARG A 12 -4.70 -0.06 -9.84
N ALA A 13 -4.30 -0.38 -11.07
CA ALA A 13 -5.23 -0.76 -12.14
C ALA A 13 -5.65 -2.24 -12.09
N VAL A 14 -4.80 -3.12 -11.55
CA VAL A 14 -5.04 -4.57 -11.52
C VAL A 14 -5.88 -4.96 -10.30
N THR A 15 -7.01 -5.63 -10.53
CA THR A 15 -7.93 -6.10 -9.47
C THR A 15 -8.27 -7.58 -9.64
N GLY A 16 -8.90 -8.18 -8.62
CA GLY A 16 -9.33 -9.58 -8.64
C GLY A 16 -8.18 -10.61 -8.57
N LYS A 17 -8.36 -11.77 -9.21
CA LYS A 17 -7.41 -12.91 -9.13
C LYS A 17 -5.98 -12.57 -9.59
N LYS A 18 -5.82 -11.57 -10.47
CA LYS A 18 -4.51 -11.13 -10.98
C LYS A 18 -3.63 -10.46 -9.92
N VAL A 19 -4.20 -10.06 -8.78
CA VAL A 19 -3.48 -9.45 -7.65
C VAL A 19 -2.44 -10.40 -7.03
N ALA A 20 -2.63 -11.72 -7.15
CA ALA A 20 -1.64 -12.70 -6.67
C ALA A 20 -0.28 -12.56 -7.40
N ARG A 21 -0.28 -12.10 -8.66
CA ARG A 21 0.96 -11.81 -9.38
C ARG A 21 1.68 -10.59 -8.79
N LEU A 22 0.94 -9.52 -8.46
CA LEU A 22 1.53 -8.31 -7.87
C LEU A 22 2.34 -8.63 -6.61
N ARG A 23 1.81 -9.48 -5.73
CA ARG A 23 2.52 -9.90 -4.51
C ARG A 23 3.82 -10.65 -4.80
N ARG A 24 3.85 -11.47 -5.86
CA ARG A 24 5.06 -12.18 -6.30
C ARG A 24 6.08 -11.21 -6.90
N ASP A 25 5.60 -10.15 -7.54
CA ASP A 25 6.41 -9.09 -8.15
C ASP A 25 6.87 -8.04 -7.11
N GLY A 26 6.67 -8.27 -5.81
CA GLY A 26 7.10 -7.36 -4.73
C GLY A 26 6.14 -6.20 -4.46
N GLN A 27 5.01 -6.12 -5.16
CA GLN A 27 4.02 -5.08 -4.99
C GLN A 27 2.94 -5.50 -3.99
N LEU A 28 2.74 -4.69 -2.96
CA LEU A 28 1.72 -4.87 -1.93
C LEU A 28 0.41 -4.16 -2.35
N PRO A 29 -0.65 -4.92 -2.68
CA PRO A 29 -1.97 -4.35 -2.96
C PRO A 29 -2.63 -3.85 -1.67
N ALA A 30 -3.10 -2.60 -1.67
CA ALA A 30 -3.83 -1.99 -0.55
C ALA A 30 -5.03 -1.17 -1.04
N VAL A 31 -5.81 -0.65 -0.09
CA VAL A 31 -6.94 0.26 -0.34
C VAL A 31 -6.91 1.36 0.72
N VAL A 32 -6.99 2.61 0.29
CA VAL A 32 -7.17 3.76 1.19
C VAL A 32 -8.64 4.15 1.19
N TYR A 33 -9.23 4.32 2.36
CA TYR A 33 -10.63 4.69 2.55
C TYR A 33 -10.78 5.57 3.79
N GLY A 34 -11.89 6.32 3.90
CA GLY A 34 -12.15 7.20 5.03
C GLY A 34 -13.54 7.83 5.00
N HIS A 35 -13.88 8.57 6.06
CA HIS A 35 -15.10 9.38 6.09
C HIS A 35 -15.06 10.42 4.97
N ASP A 36 -16.14 10.53 4.20
CA ASP A 36 -16.28 11.39 3.02
C ASP A 36 -15.22 11.20 1.92
N HIS A 37 -14.53 10.05 1.91
CA HIS A 37 -13.54 9.72 0.90
C HIS A 37 -13.85 8.38 0.23
N GLU A 38 -13.93 8.40 -1.09
CA GLU A 38 -14.07 7.18 -1.88
C GLU A 38 -12.88 6.23 -1.69
N SER A 39 -13.17 4.93 -1.74
CA SER A 39 -12.15 3.90 -1.63
C SER A 39 -11.22 3.91 -2.84
N GLN A 40 -9.94 4.14 -2.61
CA GLN A 40 -8.93 4.21 -3.66
C GLN A 40 -8.05 2.96 -3.63
N PRO A 41 -8.08 2.13 -4.69
CA PRO A 41 -7.18 0.99 -4.80
C PRO A 41 -5.76 1.48 -5.10
N ILE A 42 -4.82 1.11 -4.25
CA ILE A 42 -3.41 1.46 -4.39
C ILE A 42 -2.51 0.21 -4.37
N GLN A 43 -1.26 0.42 -4.76
CA GLN A 43 -0.17 -0.52 -4.62
C GLN A 43 1.03 0.20 -3.98
N LEU A 44 1.77 -0.56 -3.16
CA LEU A 44 2.93 -0.11 -2.41
C LEU A 44 4.09 -1.04 -2.71
N ASP A 45 5.33 -0.59 -2.54
CA ASP A 45 6.47 -1.51 -2.46
C ASP A 45 6.38 -2.31 -1.14
N ALA A 46 6.40 -3.64 -1.23
CA ALA A 46 6.21 -4.50 -0.07
C ALA A 46 7.37 -4.39 0.93
N ARG A 47 8.60 -4.18 0.45
CA ARG A 47 9.77 -4.07 1.30
C ARG A 47 9.76 -2.74 2.06
N ALA A 48 9.50 -1.63 1.38
CA ALA A 48 9.41 -0.31 1.99
C ALA A 48 8.29 -0.27 3.06
N PHE A 49 7.14 -0.92 2.78
CA PHE A 49 6.07 -1.05 3.76
C PHE A 49 6.50 -1.88 4.98
N ASP A 50 7.16 -3.02 4.78
CA ASP A 50 7.59 -3.86 5.91
C ASP A 50 8.66 -3.19 6.76
N GLU A 51 9.61 -2.49 6.15
CA GLU A 51 10.58 -1.66 6.86
C GLU A 51 9.87 -0.60 7.69
N LEU A 52 8.94 0.16 7.12
CA LEU A 52 8.17 1.17 7.83
C LEU A 52 7.38 0.58 9.01
N ARG A 53 6.68 -0.54 8.77
CA ARG A 53 5.86 -1.24 9.77
C ARG A 53 6.69 -1.69 10.96
N ARG A 54 7.89 -2.23 10.73
CA ARG A 54 8.80 -2.66 11.81
C ARG A 54 9.25 -1.51 12.70
N HIS A 55 9.41 -0.31 12.13
CA HIS A 55 9.80 0.88 12.89
C HIS A 55 8.61 1.57 13.59
N ALA A 56 7.40 1.45 13.03
CA ALA A 56 6.20 2.12 13.53
C ALA A 56 5.48 1.37 14.66
N GLY A 57 5.70 0.06 14.82
CA GLY A 57 5.05 -0.79 15.83
C GLY A 57 3.86 -1.55 15.28
#